data_AF-A0A7S2BD52-F1
#
_entry.id   AF-A0A7S2BD52-F1
#
_cell.length_a   1.000
_cell.length_b   1.000
_cell.length_c   1.000
_cell.angle_alpha   90.00
_cell.angle_beta   90.00
_cell.angle_gamma   90.00
#
_symmetry.space_group_name_H-M   'P 1'
#
loop_
_entity.id
_entity.type
_entity.pdbx_description
1 polymer ?
#
loop_
_entity_poly.entity_id
_entity_poly.type
_entity_poly.pdbx_seq_one_letter_code
_entity_poly.pdbx_strand_id
1 'polypeptide(L)'
;RKCAIFAVEVTATSMGVCALLVTPETAGFPFPWALLAVSSAVACIALGSVPRFTYVGGVPGPLVTSALGARACAYVGRLSYSLYLFHWPIFVMFRWTCGFDTTPTRLAALGLTAVCACLTYHGLEGCVRSWRPKRPVRVFLLLLPLLAALELWLGLLRGPLQGKLYAGGSMDGSSFADGVSPMPPRPPVAPNPLPPPC
;
A
#
# COMPACT_ATOMS: atom_id res chain seq x y z
N ARG A 1 17.12 25.70 -22.85
CA ARG A 1 16.88 25.24 -21.45
C ARG A 1 15.39 25.03 -21.15
N LYS A 2 14.51 26.00 -21.43
CA LYS A 2 13.04 25.88 -21.22
C LYS A 2 12.39 24.73 -22.02
N CYS A 3 12.70 24.60 -23.32
CA CYS A 3 12.17 23.50 -24.14
C CYS A 3 12.66 22.12 -23.69
N ALA A 4 13.87 22.03 -23.11
CA ALA A 4 14.42 20.76 -22.64
C ALA A 4 13.67 20.25 -21.41
N ILE A 5 13.31 21.13 -20.47
CA ILE A 5 12.56 20.73 -19.25
C ILE A 5 11.15 20.26 -19.63
N PHE A 6 10.46 21.00 -20.49
CA PHE A 6 9.12 20.62 -20.96
C PHE A 6 9.13 19.32 -21.78
N ALA A 7 10.15 19.16 -22.65
CA ALA A 7 10.33 17.91 -23.40
C ALA A 7 10.57 16.71 -22.47
N VAL A 8 11.39 16.86 -21.42
CA VAL A 8 11.64 15.80 -20.44
C VAL A 8 10.37 15.47 -19.64
N GLU A 9 9.57 16.46 -19.27
CA GLU A 9 8.28 16.24 -18.58
C GLU A 9 7.29 15.47 -19.45
N VAL A 10 7.09 15.89 -20.71
CA VAL A 10 6.21 15.20 -21.67
C VAL A 10 6.70 13.79 -21.96
N THR A 11 8.02 13.60 -22.09
CA THR A 11 8.59 12.27 -22.32
C THR A 11 8.39 11.37 -21.11
N ALA A 12 8.60 11.89 -19.89
CA ALA A 12 8.41 11.14 -18.65
C ALA A 12 6.94 10.72 -18.46
N THR A 13 5.99 11.65 -18.64
CA THR A 13 4.56 11.32 -18.50
C THR A 13 4.07 10.36 -19.59
N SER A 14 4.52 10.55 -20.84
CA SER A 14 4.20 9.62 -21.93
C SER A 14 4.76 8.23 -21.64
N MET A 15 5.99 8.14 -21.13
CA MET A 15 6.61 6.87 -20.74
C MET A 15 5.85 6.21 -19.58
N GLY A 16 5.44 6.97 -18.56
CA GLY A 16 4.60 6.46 -17.47
C GLY A 16 3.24 5.92 -17.94
N VAL A 17 2.56 6.63 -18.85
CA VAL A 17 1.28 6.18 -19.43
C VAL A 17 1.49 4.92 -20.28
N CYS A 18 2.52 4.86 -21.10
CA CYS A 18 2.88 3.67 -21.85
C CYS A 18 3.19 2.48 -20.93
N ALA A 19 3.87 2.69 -19.80
CA ALA A 19 4.12 1.63 -18.83
C ALA A 19 2.82 1.03 -18.28
N LEU A 20 1.80 1.86 -18.01
CA LEU A 20 0.51 1.41 -17.51
C LEU A 20 -0.33 0.68 -18.57
N LEU A 21 -0.25 1.10 -19.83
CA LEU A 21 -1.04 0.49 -20.91
C LEU A 21 -0.44 -0.80 -21.45
N VAL A 22 0.88 -0.95 -21.38
CA VAL A 22 1.60 -2.05 -22.05
C VAL A 22 1.96 -3.18 -21.07
N THR A 23 1.90 -2.97 -19.76
CA THR A 23 2.22 -4.00 -18.75
C THR A 23 1.22 -5.17 -18.81
N PRO A 24 1.62 -6.38 -19.27
CA PRO A 24 0.76 -7.55 -19.26
C PRO A 24 0.80 -8.24 -17.90
N GLU A 25 -0.34 -8.72 -17.40
CA GLU A 25 -0.42 -9.39 -16.08
C GLU A 25 0.28 -10.76 -16.03
N THR A 26 0.53 -11.38 -17.19
CA THR A 26 0.88 -12.81 -17.29
C THR A 26 2.24 -13.13 -17.91
N ALA A 27 2.91 -12.19 -18.59
CA ALA A 27 4.17 -12.43 -19.28
C ALA A 27 5.20 -11.32 -19.00
N GLY A 28 6.30 -11.66 -18.30
CA GLY A 28 7.43 -10.75 -18.10
C GLY A 28 7.28 -9.74 -16.96
N PHE A 29 6.44 -10.01 -15.96
CA PHE A 29 6.48 -9.32 -14.67
C PHE A 29 7.51 -10.03 -13.77
N PRO A 30 8.48 -9.35 -13.14
CA PRO A 30 8.68 -7.89 -13.06
C PRO A 30 9.59 -7.28 -14.16
N PHE A 31 10.31 -8.07 -14.96
CA PHE A 31 11.26 -7.57 -15.96
C PHE A 31 10.89 -8.06 -17.37
N PRO A 32 10.86 -7.20 -18.42
CA PRO A 32 11.43 -5.85 -18.53
C PRO A 32 10.45 -4.69 -18.28
N TRP A 33 9.15 -4.94 -18.16
CA TRP A 33 8.14 -3.89 -18.21
C TRP A 33 8.18 -2.90 -17.02
N ALA A 34 8.62 -3.33 -15.83
CA ALA A 34 8.73 -2.43 -14.67
C ALA A 34 9.81 -1.35 -14.86
N LEU A 35 10.84 -1.58 -15.69
CA LEU A 35 11.89 -0.58 -15.94
C LEU A 35 11.32 0.71 -16.53
N LEU A 36 10.30 0.58 -17.36
CA LEU A 36 9.68 1.70 -18.06
C LEU A 36 8.91 2.59 -17.05
N ALA A 37 8.23 1.98 -16.08
CA ALA A 37 7.59 2.68 -14.97
C ALA A 37 8.61 3.32 -14.01
N VAL A 38 9.68 2.59 -13.65
CA VAL A 38 10.73 3.09 -12.74
C VAL A 38 11.49 4.27 -13.35
N SER A 39 11.87 4.19 -14.62
CA SER A 39 12.55 5.28 -15.32
C SER A 39 11.69 6.53 -15.42
N SER A 40 10.38 6.38 -15.66
CA SER A 40 9.42 7.48 -15.60
C SER A 40 9.38 8.12 -14.20
N ALA A 41 9.30 7.31 -13.14
CA ALA A 41 9.28 7.81 -11.77
C ALA A 41 10.58 8.57 -11.41
N VAL A 42 11.74 8.03 -11.80
CA VAL A 42 13.05 8.68 -11.60
C VAL A 42 13.10 10.02 -12.33
N ALA A 43 12.63 10.09 -13.59
CA ALA A 43 12.58 11.34 -14.35
C ALA A 43 11.70 12.40 -13.67
N CYS A 44 10.51 12.01 -13.18
CA CYS A 44 9.61 12.91 -12.45
C CYS A 44 10.23 13.42 -11.14
N ILE A 45 10.90 12.56 -10.37
CA ILE A 45 11.58 12.95 -9.13
C ILE A 45 12.78 13.85 -9.42
N ALA A 46 13.58 13.54 -10.44
CA ALA A 46 14.72 14.35 -10.86
C ALA A 46 14.28 15.75 -11.28
N LEU A 47 13.20 15.86 -12.07
CA LEU A 47 12.58 17.14 -12.44
C LEU A 47 12.06 17.92 -11.23
N GLY A 48 11.45 17.24 -10.26
CA GLY A 48 10.95 17.85 -9.03
C GLY A 48 12.03 18.25 -8.01
N SER A 49 13.23 17.66 -8.10
CA SER A 49 14.36 17.92 -7.20
C SER A 49 15.20 19.12 -7.63
N VAL A 50 15.02 19.62 -8.86
CA VAL A 50 15.66 20.86 -9.31
C VAL A 50 15.08 22.01 -8.48
N PRO A 51 15.91 22.85 -7.82
CA PRO A 51 15.43 23.90 -6.94
C PRO A 51 14.34 24.75 -7.60
N ARG A 52 13.19 24.83 -6.92
CA ARG A 52 12.00 25.64 -7.25
C ARG A 52 12.30 27.15 -7.42
N PHE A 53 13.55 27.56 -7.22
CA PHE A 53 14.03 28.93 -7.21
C PHE A 53 14.58 29.42 -8.56
N THR A 54 14.49 28.65 -9.65
CA THR A 54 14.75 29.23 -10.98
C THR A 54 13.50 29.94 -11.51
N TYR A 55 13.06 30.97 -10.77
CA TYR A 55 12.18 32.05 -11.24
C TYR A 55 12.94 32.90 -12.27
N VAL A 56 13.27 32.33 -13.43
CA VAL A 56 13.83 33.11 -14.55
C VAL A 56 12.76 33.24 -15.63
N GLY A 57 11.87 34.22 -15.41
CA GLY A 57 11.02 34.80 -16.45
C GLY A 57 9.57 34.33 -16.51
N GLY A 58 8.84 34.34 -15.38
CA GLY A 58 7.37 34.49 -15.37
C GLY A 58 6.51 33.36 -15.93
N VAL A 59 7.07 32.17 -16.18
CA VAL A 59 6.31 31.00 -16.67
C VAL A 59 6.10 30.01 -15.51
N PRO A 60 4.90 29.43 -15.30
CA PRO A 60 4.70 28.37 -14.32
C PRO A 60 5.67 27.21 -14.58
N GLY A 61 6.23 26.63 -13.51
CA GLY A 61 7.08 25.45 -13.60
C GLY A 61 6.35 24.25 -14.23
N PRO A 62 7.07 23.13 -14.47
CA PRO A 62 6.50 21.94 -15.11
C PRO A 62 5.17 21.54 -14.45
N LEU A 63 4.08 21.50 -15.24
CA LEU A 63 2.70 21.53 -14.76
C LEU A 63 2.35 20.31 -13.91
N VAL A 64 2.81 19.13 -14.33
CA VAL A 64 2.50 17.84 -13.69
C VAL A 64 3.27 17.74 -12.38
N THR A 65 4.57 18.03 -12.38
CA THR A 65 5.36 18.10 -11.14
C THR A 65 4.89 19.20 -10.20
N SER A 66 4.38 20.32 -10.71
CA SER A 66 3.81 21.40 -9.90
C SER A 66 2.47 21.01 -9.27
N ALA A 67 1.61 20.31 -10.03
CA ALA A 67 0.35 19.76 -9.53
C ALA A 67 0.57 18.65 -8.49
N LEU A 68 1.53 17.75 -8.74
CA LEU A 68 1.95 16.72 -7.79
C LEU A 68 2.58 17.33 -6.52
N GLY A 69 3.33 18.42 -6.68
CA GLY A 69 3.91 19.21 -5.59
C GLY A 69 2.94 20.18 -4.91
N ALA A 70 1.66 20.18 -5.29
CA ALA A 70 0.64 21.01 -4.64
C ALA A 70 0.44 20.55 -3.18
N ARG A 71 0.09 21.49 -2.30
CA ARG A 71 -0.08 21.22 -0.87
C ARG A 71 -1.10 20.11 -0.60
N ALA A 72 -2.17 20.04 -1.39
CA ALA A 72 -3.20 19.02 -1.28
C ALA A 72 -2.68 17.63 -1.69
N CYS A 73 -2.02 17.50 -2.85
CA CYS A 73 -1.44 16.23 -3.31
C CYS A 73 -0.36 15.71 -2.34
N ALA A 74 0.52 16.60 -1.88
CA ALA A 74 1.53 16.27 -0.88
C ALA A 74 0.92 15.96 0.51
N TYR A 75 -0.26 16.49 0.81
CA TYR A 75 -1.01 16.13 2.02
C TYR A 75 -1.58 14.72 1.93
N VAL A 76 -2.24 14.38 0.80
CA VAL A 76 -2.74 13.02 0.54
C VAL A 76 -1.60 12.01 0.57
N GLY A 77 -0.46 12.33 -0.05
CA GLY A 77 0.73 11.48 -0.01
C GLY A 77 1.23 11.21 1.41
N ARG A 78 1.21 12.21 2.30
CA ARG A 78 1.56 12.03 3.72
C ARG A 78 0.53 11.20 4.49
N LEU A 79 -0.75 11.32 4.14
CA LEU A 79 -1.83 10.55 4.75
C LEU A 79 -1.83 9.08 4.31
N SER A 80 -1.23 8.76 3.16
CA SER A 80 -1.23 7.40 2.58
C SER A 80 -0.72 6.32 3.54
N TYR A 81 0.29 6.63 4.35
CA TYR A 81 0.83 5.71 5.34
C TYR A 81 -0.19 5.37 6.43
N SER A 82 -0.80 6.39 7.03
CA SER A 82 -1.85 6.20 8.05
C SER A 82 -3.06 5.46 7.47
N LEU A 83 -3.45 5.75 6.23
CA LEU A 83 -4.56 5.07 5.56
C LEU A 83 -4.26 3.57 5.32
N TYR A 84 -3.03 3.26 4.90
CA TYR A 84 -2.57 1.88 4.73
C TYR A 84 -2.61 1.08 6.05
N LEU A 85 -2.39 1.72 7.20
CA LEU A 85 -2.43 1.01 8.47
C LEU A 85 -3.85 0.58 8.86
N PHE A 86 -4.85 1.44 8.64
CA PHE A 86 -6.22 1.21 9.14
C PHE A 86 -7.18 0.56 8.13
N HIS A 87 -6.94 0.69 6.82
CA HIS A 87 -7.89 0.16 5.84
C HIS A 87 -8.11 -1.34 5.99
N TRP A 88 -7.04 -2.11 6.22
CA TRP A 88 -7.12 -3.56 6.34
C TRP A 88 -7.88 -4.04 7.59
N PRO A 89 -7.53 -3.62 8.82
CA PRO A 89 -8.28 -4.05 10.01
C PRO A 89 -9.75 -3.60 9.96
N ILE A 90 -10.05 -2.41 9.46
CA ILE A 90 -11.43 -1.92 9.34
C ILE A 90 -12.20 -2.75 8.31
N PHE A 91 -11.60 -3.06 7.17
CA PHE A 91 -12.25 -3.90 6.15
C PHE A 91 -12.49 -5.33 6.62
N VAL A 92 -11.57 -5.88 7.41
CA VAL A 92 -11.79 -7.18 8.05
C VAL A 92 -12.96 -7.07 9.03
N MET A 93 -12.96 -6.11 9.96
CA MET A 93 -14.07 -5.95 10.91
C MET A 93 -15.43 -5.76 10.22
N PHE A 94 -15.51 -4.95 9.17
CA PHE A 94 -16.74 -4.75 8.40
C PHE A 94 -17.19 -6.02 7.69
N ARG A 95 -16.24 -6.81 7.13
CA ARG A 95 -16.57 -8.08 6.48
C ARG A 95 -17.18 -9.10 7.43
N TRP A 96 -16.73 -9.13 8.69
CA TRP A 96 -17.24 -10.07 9.69
C TRP A 96 -18.54 -9.59 10.36
N THR A 97 -18.77 -8.28 10.47
CA THR A 97 -19.95 -7.75 11.17
C THR A 97 -21.11 -7.41 10.25
N CYS A 98 -20.86 -6.66 9.17
CA CYS A 98 -21.91 -6.03 8.36
C CYS A 98 -21.98 -6.56 6.92
N GLY A 99 -20.94 -7.26 6.45
CA GLY A 99 -20.79 -7.63 5.04
C GLY A 99 -20.51 -6.42 4.13
N PHE A 100 -20.13 -6.68 2.87
CA PHE A 100 -19.88 -5.63 1.85
C PHE A 100 -21.00 -5.53 0.81
N ASP A 101 -22.21 -5.97 1.16
CA ASP A 101 -23.31 -6.14 0.21
C ASP A 101 -23.99 -4.81 -0.17
N THR A 102 -23.81 -3.76 0.64
CA THR A 102 -24.48 -2.46 0.45
C THR A 102 -23.49 -1.32 0.20
N THR A 103 -23.79 -0.45 -0.77
CA THR A 103 -23.02 0.81 -1.01
C THR A 103 -22.79 1.66 0.25
N PRO A 104 -23.77 1.88 1.15
CA PRO A 104 -23.55 2.64 2.38
C PRO A 104 -22.54 1.99 3.33
N THR A 105 -22.48 0.66 3.46
CA THR A 105 -21.49 0.01 4.33
C THR A 105 -20.07 0.16 3.80
N ARG A 106 -19.88 0.12 2.47
CA ARG A 106 -18.59 0.41 1.82
C ARG A 106 -18.14 1.85 2.08
N LEU A 107 -19.04 2.81 1.90
CA LEU A 107 -18.75 4.22 2.19
C LEU A 107 -18.48 4.46 3.68
N ALA A 108 -19.20 3.80 4.57
CA ALA A 108 -18.97 3.87 6.00
C ALA A 108 -17.59 3.30 6.39
N ALA A 109 -17.20 2.15 5.82
CA ALA A 109 -15.88 1.56 6.05
C ALA A 109 -14.74 2.48 5.56
N LEU A 110 -14.90 3.07 4.37
CA LEU A 110 -13.95 4.04 3.81
C LEU A 110 -13.88 5.31 4.67
N GLY A 111 -15.03 5.85 5.07
CA GLY A 111 -15.12 7.02 5.94
C GLY A 111 -14.46 6.78 7.28
N LEU A 112 -14.75 5.65 7.93
CA LEU A 112 -14.14 5.27 9.21
C LEU A 112 -12.61 5.13 9.07
N THR A 113 -12.16 4.50 7.98
CA THR A 113 -10.73 4.39 7.67
C THR A 113 -10.07 5.76 7.53
N ALA A 114 -10.69 6.66 6.78
CA ALA A 114 -10.17 8.02 6.60
C ALA A 114 -10.14 8.80 7.91
N VAL A 115 -11.18 8.69 8.75
CA VAL A 115 -11.24 9.34 10.07
C VAL A 115 -10.14 8.80 10.99
N CYS A 116 -10.00 7.49 11.12
CA CYS A 116 -8.94 6.87 11.94
C CYS A 116 -7.55 7.25 11.44
N ALA A 117 -7.35 7.28 10.12
CA ALA A 117 -6.09 7.71 9.52
C ALA A 117 -5.78 9.18 9.82
N CYS A 118 -6.76 10.09 9.68
CA CYS A 118 -6.60 11.51 9.98
C CYS A 118 -6.31 11.75 11.47
N LEU A 119 -7.01 11.06 12.38
CA LEU A 119 -6.79 11.17 13.82
C LEU A 119 -5.38 10.72 14.21
N THR A 120 -4.93 9.61 13.65
CA THR A 120 -3.58 9.08 13.90
C THR A 120 -2.51 9.98 13.32
N TYR A 121 -2.69 10.45 12.09
CA TYR A 121 -1.75 11.34 11.42
C TYR A 121 -1.59 12.69 12.15
N HIS A 122 -2.70 13.31 12.58
CA HIS A 122 -2.65 14.61 13.27
C HIS A 122 -2.26 14.49 14.74
N GLY A 123 -2.74 13.47 15.45
CA GLY A 123 -2.49 13.29 16.88
C GLY A 123 -1.16 12.59 17.14
N LEU A 124 -1.02 11.35 16.71
CA LEU A 124 0.12 10.49 17.05
C LEU A 124 1.35 10.81 16.21
N GLU A 125 1.21 10.86 14.88
CA GLU A 125 2.34 11.06 13.99
C GLU A 125 2.92 12.48 14.11
N GLY A 126 2.06 13.50 14.28
CA GLY A 126 2.48 14.87 14.60
C GLY A 126 3.27 14.98 15.91
N CYS A 127 2.79 14.35 16.99
CA CYS A 127 3.49 14.30 18.27
C CYS A 127 4.82 13.54 18.19
N VAL A 128 4.84 12.37 17.56
CA VAL A 128 6.07 11.55 17.42
C VAL A 128 7.10 12.24 16.53
N ARG A 129 6.67 12.94 15.47
CA ARG A 129 7.59 13.63 14.55
C ARG A 129 8.27 14.84 15.17
N SER A 130 7.58 15.54 16.09
CA SER A 130 8.17 16.64 16.87
C SER A 130 9.00 16.14 18.05
N TRP A 131 8.78 14.90 18.48
CA TRP A 131 9.53 14.28 19.58
C TRP A 131 10.89 13.76 19.11
N ARG A 132 11.94 14.55 19.34
CA ARG A 132 13.35 14.14 19.13
C ARG A 132 14.07 13.91 20.46
N PRO A 133 14.00 12.70 21.04
CA PRO A 133 14.65 12.41 22.30
C PRO A 133 16.18 12.49 22.14
N LYS A 134 16.84 13.26 23.02
CA LYS A 134 18.31 13.45 23.01
C LYS A 134 19.09 12.14 23.27
N ARG A 135 18.43 11.10 23.78
CA ARG A 135 19.01 9.78 24.06
C ARG A 135 18.04 8.68 23.62
N PRO A 136 18.13 8.18 22.37
CA PRO A 136 17.19 7.19 21.84
C PRO A 136 17.18 5.88 22.65
N VAL A 137 18.31 5.55 23.30
CA VAL A 137 18.43 4.36 24.16
C VAL A 137 17.37 4.31 25.26
N ARG A 138 16.99 5.45 25.87
CA ARG A 138 15.95 5.48 26.91
C ARG A 138 14.56 5.15 26.37
N VAL A 139 14.29 5.46 25.10
CA VAL A 139 13.03 5.08 24.45
C VAL A 139 13.00 3.57 24.30
N PHE A 140 14.04 2.94 23.76
CA PHE A 140 14.09 1.48 23.66
C PHE A 140 14.00 0.79 25.02
N LEU A 141 14.68 1.33 26.03
CA LEU A 141 14.71 0.79 27.38
C LEU A 141 13.35 0.89 28.10
N LEU A 142 12.49 1.83 27.70
CA LEU A 142 11.10 1.94 28.19
C LEU A 142 10.11 1.18 27.30
N LEU A 143 10.30 1.18 25.98
CA LEU A 143 9.37 0.58 25.02
C LEU A 143 9.42 -0.95 25.05
N LEU A 144 10.61 -1.54 25.16
CA LEU A 144 10.81 -2.99 25.24
C LEU A 144 10.06 -3.64 26.42
N PRO A 145 10.21 -3.19 27.68
CA PRO A 145 9.47 -3.78 28.78
C PRO A 145 7.96 -3.50 28.69
N LEU A 146 7.56 -2.35 28.13
CA LEU A 146 6.14 -2.04 27.92
C LEU A 146 5.50 -2.98 26.90
N LEU A 147 6.18 -3.25 25.79
CA LEU A 147 5.77 -4.22 24.77
C LEU A 147 5.75 -5.63 25.32
N ALA A 148 6.79 -6.03 26.07
CA ALA A 148 6.84 -7.34 26.72
C ALA A 148 5.72 -7.52 27.75
N ALA A 149 5.40 -6.48 28.52
CA ALA A 149 4.29 -6.47 29.46
C ALA A 149 2.93 -6.53 28.74
N LEU A 150 2.79 -5.85 27.59
CA LEU A 150 1.59 -5.93 26.76
C LEU A 150 1.40 -7.33 26.17
N GLU A 151 2.45 -7.92 25.61
CA GLU A 151 2.44 -9.30 25.10
C GLU A 151 2.13 -10.30 26.22
N LEU A 152 2.74 -10.12 27.40
CA LEU A 152 2.45 -10.94 28.58
C LEU A 152 1.00 -10.79 29.04
N TRP A 153 0.47 -9.55 29.06
CA TRP A 153 -0.92 -9.26 29.41
C TRP A 153 -1.90 -9.87 28.42
N LEU A 154 -1.65 -9.72 27.12
CA LEU A 154 -2.44 -10.33 26.06
C LEU A 154 -2.36 -11.86 26.12
N GLY A 155 -1.18 -12.42 26.41
CA GLY A 155 -0.97 -13.86 26.63
C GLY A 155 -1.73 -14.39 27.86
N LEU A 156 -1.76 -13.63 28.95
CA LEU A 156 -2.58 -13.94 30.13
C LEU A 156 -4.08 -13.88 29.82
N LEU A 157 -4.51 -12.91 29.00
CA LEU A 157 -5.89 -12.81 28.52
C LEU A 157 -6.26 -13.90 27.50
N ARG A 158 -5.29 -14.50 26.80
CA ARG A 158 -5.55 -15.62 25.87
C ARG A 158 -6.12 -16.86 26.57
N GLY A 159 -5.86 -17.07 27.86
CA GLY A 159 -6.48 -18.18 28.61
C GLY A 159 -7.99 -18.03 28.80
N PRO A 160 -8.48 -16.99 29.50
CA PRO A 160 -9.90 -16.83 29.85
C PRO A 160 -10.82 -16.40 28.69
N LEU A 161 -10.27 -16.01 27.53
CA LEU A 161 -11.04 -15.53 26.37
C LEU A 161 -11.13 -16.53 25.21
N GLN A 162 -10.49 -17.71 25.31
CA GLN A 162 -10.67 -18.79 24.35
C GLN A 162 -12.14 -19.25 24.34
N GLY A 163 -12.83 -19.01 23.23
CA GLY A 163 -14.21 -19.47 23.00
C GLY A 163 -15.33 -18.44 23.25
N LYS A 164 -15.04 -17.23 23.75
CA LYS A 164 -16.07 -16.16 23.91
C LYS A 164 -15.89 -14.95 23.00
N LEU A 165 -14.69 -14.74 22.43
CA LEU A 165 -14.40 -13.62 21.54
C LEU A 165 -14.65 -13.94 20.05
N TYR A 166 -14.91 -15.21 19.71
CA TYR A 166 -15.33 -15.65 18.39
C TYR A 166 -16.79 -16.13 18.48
N ALA A 167 -17.72 -15.30 18.03
CA ALA A 167 -19.10 -15.70 17.75
C ALA A 167 -19.27 -16.11 16.27
N GLY A 168 -18.17 -16.43 15.58
CA GLY A 168 -18.17 -17.30 14.42
C GLY A 168 -17.82 -18.70 14.93
N GLY A 169 -18.52 -19.74 14.46
CA GLY A 169 -18.29 -21.11 14.91
C GLY A 169 -16.81 -21.48 14.87
N SER A 170 -16.44 -22.43 15.73
CA SER A 170 -15.24 -23.23 15.55
C SER A 170 -15.04 -23.47 14.05
N MET A 171 -13.99 -22.91 13.47
CA MET A 171 -13.46 -23.45 12.22
C MET A 171 -12.66 -24.67 12.65
N ASP A 172 -13.37 -25.77 12.85
CA ASP A 172 -12.81 -27.08 12.56
C ASP A 172 -12.15 -26.99 11.18
N GLY A 173 -10.86 -27.29 11.12
CA GLY A 173 -10.01 -27.16 9.93
C GLY A 173 -10.49 -27.98 8.72
N SER A 174 -11.61 -28.67 8.83
CA SER A 174 -12.40 -29.29 7.75
C SER A 174 -13.06 -28.24 6.84
N SER A 175 -13.57 -27.11 7.35
CA SER A 175 -14.35 -26.17 6.51
C SER A 175 -13.51 -25.39 5.49
N PHE A 176 -12.20 -25.17 5.75
CA PHE A 176 -11.29 -24.60 4.75
C PHE A 176 -10.96 -25.62 3.65
N ALA A 177 -11.03 -26.92 3.97
CA ALA A 177 -10.88 -28.00 2.99
C ALA A 177 -12.19 -28.23 2.21
N ASP A 178 -13.36 -28.03 2.81
CA ASP A 178 -14.66 -28.25 2.15
C ASP A 178 -15.05 -27.12 1.18
N GLY A 179 -14.52 -25.90 1.36
CA GLY A 179 -14.66 -24.80 0.40
C GLY A 179 -13.67 -24.85 -0.78
N VAL A 180 -12.64 -25.70 -0.69
CA VAL A 180 -11.69 -25.97 -1.75
C VAL A 180 -12.02 -27.36 -2.29
N SER A 181 -13.01 -27.45 -3.18
CA SER A 181 -13.21 -28.68 -3.97
C SER A 181 -11.85 -29.17 -4.45
N PRO A 182 -11.44 -30.41 -4.14
CA PRO A 182 -10.18 -30.95 -4.62
C PRO A 182 -10.13 -30.75 -6.13
N MET A 183 -9.10 -30.06 -6.60
CA MET A 183 -8.88 -29.91 -8.04
C MET A 183 -8.90 -31.31 -8.64
N PRO A 184 -9.73 -31.58 -9.65
CA PRO A 184 -9.80 -32.91 -10.25
C PRO A 184 -8.37 -33.34 -10.64
N PRO A 185 -8.02 -34.63 -10.45
CA PRO A 185 -6.70 -35.12 -10.80
C PRO A 185 -6.37 -34.70 -12.23
N ARG A 186 -5.20 -34.07 -12.37
CA ARG A 186 -4.72 -33.57 -13.66
C ARG A 186 -4.78 -34.76 -14.65
N PRO A 187 -5.41 -34.61 -15.83
CA PRO A 187 -5.42 -35.70 -16.80
C PRO A 187 -3.98 -36.12 -17.10
N PRO A 188 -3.73 -37.42 -17.36
CA PRO A 188 -2.39 -37.90 -17.67
C PRO A 188 -1.81 -37.08 -18.82
N VAL A 189 -0.63 -36.49 -18.59
CA VAL A 189 0.12 -35.74 -19.60
C VAL A 189 0.38 -36.72 -20.74
N ALA A 190 -0.17 -36.44 -21.93
CA ALA A 190 0.09 -37.24 -23.10
C ALA A 190 1.61 -37.31 -23.35
N PRO A 191 2.18 -38.48 -23.68
CA PRO A 191 3.59 -38.58 -24.01
C PRO A 191 3.91 -37.63 -25.17
N ASN A 192 4.98 -36.86 -25.03
CA ASN A 192 5.45 -35.96 -26.08
C ASN A 192 5.59 -36.74 -27.40
N PRO A 193 5.08 -36.21 -28.53
CA PRO A 193 5.30 -36.85 -29.82
C PRO A 193 6.80 -36.98 -30.08
N LEU A 194 7.21 -38.18 -30.48
CA LEU A 194 8.61 -38.48 -30.79
C LEU A 194 9.13 -37.51 -31.87
N PRO A 195 10.39 -37.04 -31.76
CA PRO A 195 10.98 -36.23 -32.80
C PRO A 195 11.03 -37.02 -34.13
N PRO A 196 10.87 -36.34 -35.29
CA PRO A 196 10.93 -37.00 -36.58
C PRO A 196 12.30 -37.67 -36.79
N PRO A 197 12.34 -38.84 -37.44
CA PRO A 197 13.61 -39.45 -37.83
C PRO A 197 14.34 -38.52 -38.82
N CYS A 198 15.66 -38.42 -38.63
CA CYS A 198 16.58 -37.65 -39.47
C CYS A 198 16.49 -38.01 -40.95
#